data_AF-A0A5B7B2M4-F1
#
_entry.id   AF-A0A5B7B2M4-F1
#
_cell.length_a   1.000
_cell.length_b   1.000
_cell.length_c   1.000
_cell.angle_alpha   90.00
_cell.angle_beta   90.00
_cell.angle_gamma   90.00
#
_symmetry.space_group_name_H-M   'P 1'
#
loop_
_entity.id
_entity.type
_entity.pdbx_description
1 polymer ?
#
loop_
_entity_poly.entity_id
_entity_poly.type
_entity_poly.pdbx_seq_one_letter_code
_entity_poly.pdbx_strand_id
1 'polypeptide(L)'
;MARFMAALALAYMFDGRMDEFALIGTSSESSSKSVSLDGARRMALKHIEAFVLTFSDLQSFSAAAASSAPAALAQVTESARIQEAGHLRCSGAEIGRFIAMLRNPFSILKACAAFALLQFTIPGSRHALHHATLLQNAGAPRVLRAAAAAATAPLEAKIFARIVLRNLEHHQTEPSI
;
A
#
# COMPACT_ATOMS: atom_id res chain seq x y z
N MET A 1 9.45 -2.67 12.54
CA MET A 1 9.44 -1.28 12.02
C MET A 1 10.43 -0.96 10.88
N ALA A 2 11.76 -1.11 11.04
CA ALA A 2 12.74 -0.59 10.06
C ALA A 2 12.54 -1.07 8.60
N ARG A 3 12.22 -2.36 8.42
CA ARG A 3 11.94 -2.94 7.08
C ARG A 3 10.73 -2.31 6.40
N PHE A 4 9.70 -1.94 7.17
CA PHE A 4 8.53 -1.25 6.64
C PHE A 4 8.89 0.14 6.12
N MET A 5 9.61 0.93 6.92
CA MET A 5 10.06 2.26 6.49
C MET A 5 10.97 2.20 5.26
N ALA A 6 11.87 1.21 5.19
CA ALA A 6 12.72 1.00 4.03
C ALA A 6 11.88 0.67 2.76
N ALA A 7 10.88 -0.20 2.88
CA ALA A 7 9.98 -0.52 1.77
C ALA A 7 9.18 0.71 1.30
N LEU A 8 8.67 1.53 2.23
CA LEU A 8 7.98 2.78 1.90
C LEU A 8 8.90 3.78 1.19
N ALA A 9 10.14 3.93 1.67
CA ALA A 9 11.12 4.81 1.05
C ALA A 9 11.45 4.37 -0.38
N LEU A 10 11.68 3.06 -0.61
CA LEU A 10 11.90 2.52 -1.95
C LEU A 10 10.68 2.72 -2.85
N ALA A 11 9.47 2.46 -2.33
CA ALA A 11 8.24 2.69 -3.09
C ALA A 11 8.10 4.16 -3.49
N TYR A 12 8.45 5.07 -2.59
CA TYR A 12 8.45 6.52 -2.86
C TYR A 12 9.53 6.94 -3.85
N MET A 13 10.68 6.28 -3.91
CA MET A 13 11.68 6.60 -4.93
C MET A 13 11.19 6.18 -6.32
N PHE A 14 10.46 5.07 -6.43
CA PHE A 14 10.14 4.45 -7.72
C PHE A 14 8.66 4.49 -8.11
N ASP A 15 7.84 5.37 -7.50
CA ASP A 15 6.40 5.48 -7.82
C ASP A 15 6.07 6.27 -9.10
N GLY A 16 7.07 6.58 -9.91
CA GLY A 16 6.94 7.28 -11.19
C GLY A 16 7.53 8.69 -11.18
N ARG A 17 7.76 9.30 -10.02
CA ARG A 17 8.36 10.65 -9.95
C ARG A 17 9.81 10.72 -10.39
N MET A 18 10.61 9.68 -10.12
CA MET A 18 11.99 9.65 -10.63
C MET A 18 12.07 9.52 -12.16
N ASP A 19 11.04 8.99 -12.81
CA ASP A 19 10.99 8.90 -14.27
C ASP A 19 10.79 10.29 -14.89
N GLU A 20 10.04 11.18 -14.21
CA GLU A 20 9.89 12.59 -14.60
C GLU A 20 11.21 13.38 -14.46
N PHE A 21 11.94 13.19 -13.36
CA PHE A 21 13.25 13.86 -13.17
C PHE A 21 14.32 13.36 -14.15
N ALA A 22 14.31 12.08 -14.50
CA ALA A 22 15.20 11.54 -15.53
C ALA A 22 14.89 12.14 -16.92
N LEU A 23 13.63 12.46 -17.22
CA LEU A 23 13.20 13.04 -18.49
C LEU A 23 13.54 14.54 -18.62
N ILE A 24 13.49 15.30 -17.52
CA ILE A 24 13.78 16.75 -17.51
C ILE A 24 15.29 17.02 -17.65
N GLY A 25 16.15 16.06 -17.30
CA GLY A 25 17.61 16.20 -17.35
C GLY A 25 18.26 15.95 -18.73
N THR A 26 17.50 15.59 -19.77
CA THR A 26 18.09 15.19 -21.06
C THR A 26 18.14 16.34 -22.06
N SER A 27 19.12 17.23 -21.89
CA SER A 27 19.68 18.03 -23.00
C SER A 27 21.17 17.77 -23.25
N SER A 28 21.80 16.78 -22.59
CA SER A 28 23.14 16.34 -22.95
C SER A 28 23.44 14.94 -22.38
N GLU A 29 23.91 14.05 -23.26
CA GLU A 29 24.68 12.81 -23.01
C GLU A 29 24.42 12.02 -21.70
N SER A 30 23.80 10.83 -21.80
CA SER A 30 24.31 9.59 -21.15
C SER A 30 23.37 8.38 -21.28
N SER A 31 23.69 7.46 -22.20
CA SER A 31 23.12 6.10 -22.24
C SER A 31 23.45 5.27 -20.98
N SER A 32 24.51 5.64 -20.25
CA SER A 32 24.99 4.94 -19.06
C SER A 32 24.17 5.19 -17.78
N LYS A 33 23.54 6.37 -17.62
CA LYS A 33 22.78 6.71 -16.41
C LYS A 33 21.38 6.05 -16.38
N SER A 34 20.73 5.89 -17.53
CA SER A 34 19.41 5.24 -17.63
C SER A 34 19.47 3.74 -17.30
N VAL A 35 20.50 3.04 -17.80
CA VAL A 35 20.73 1.61 -17.52
C VAL A 35 20.96 1.33 -16.03
N SER A 36 21.63 2.25 -15.32
CA SER A 36 21.86 2.15 -13.88
C SER A 36 20.55 2.31 -13.07
N LEU A 37 19.68 3.23 -13.47
CA LEU A 37 18.42 3.53 -12.78
C LEU A 37 17.39 2.40 -12.96
N ASP A 38 17.32 1.80 -14.16
CA ASP A 38 16.45 0.64 -14.41
C ASP A 38 16.87 -0.58 -13.57
N GLY A 39 18.18 -0.81 -13.43
CA GLY A 39 18.73 -1.84 -12.54
C GLY A 39 18.33 -1.59 -11.09
N ALA A 40 18.52 -0.35 -10.60
CA ALA A 40 18.14 0.04 -9.25
C ALA A 40 16.63 -0.10 -8.99
N ARG A 41 15.78 0.29 -9.96
CA ARG A 41 14.32 0.12 -9.89
C ARG A 41 13.95 -1.34 -9.73
N ARG A 42 14.53 -2.21 -10.55
CA ARG A 42 14.24 -3.66 -10.51
C ARG A 42 14.63 -4.28 -9.17
N MET A 43 15.78 -3.89 -8.62
CA MET A 43 16.19 -4.32 -7.28
C MET A 43 15.25 -3.78 -6.19
N ALA A 44 14.88 -2.50 -6.26
CA ALA A 44 13.97 -1.90 -5.29
C ALA A 44 12.60 -2.60 -5.27
N LEU A 45 12.03 -2.86 -6.46
CA LEU A 45 10.78 -3.61 -6.59
C LEU A 45 10.90 -5.02 -6.00
N LYS A 46 12.00 -5.74 -6.26
CA LYS A 46 12.25 -7.05 -5.65
C LYS A 46 12.31 -7.00 -4.12
N HIS A 47 12.93 -5.97 -3.54
CA HIS A 47 12.98 -5.80 -2.09
C HIS A 47 11.62 -5.47 -1.48
N ILE A 48 10.83 -4.63 -2.16
CA ILE A 48 9.45 -4.31 -1.73
C ILE A 48 8.58 -5.56 -1.80
N GLU A 49 8.67 -6.33 -2.88
CA GLU A 49 7.93 -7.58 -3.04
C GLU A 49 8.28 -8.58 -1.94
N ALA A 50 9.58 -8.84 -1.72
CA ALA A 50 10.04 -9.71 -0.64
C ALA A 50 9.52 -9.25 0.73
N PHE A 51 9.50 -7.94 0.99
CA PHE A 51 8.93 -7.38 2.21
C PHE A 51 7.43 -7.69 2.34
N VAL A 52 6.62 -7.41 1.31
CA VAL A 52 5.16 -7.66 1.35
C VAL A 52 4.87 -9.15 1.57
N LEU A 53 5.62 -10.03 0.92
CA LEU A 53 5.45 -11.49 1.03
C LEU A 53 5.74 -12.02 2.43
N THR A 54 6.55 -11.32 3.26
CA THR A 54 6.74 -11.73 4.67
C THR A 54 5.48 -11.67 5.51
N PHE A 55 4.45 -10.96 5.06
CA PHE A 55 3.14 -10.84 5.71
C PHE A 55 2.02 -11.56 4.96
N SER A 56 2.36 -12.37 3.95
CA SER A 56 1.42 -13.01 3.04
C SER A 56 1.36 -14.51 3.29
N ASP A 57 0.72 -14.91 4.40
CA ASP A 57 0.49 -16.33 4.70
C ASP A 57 -0.46 -16.97 3.67
N LEU A 58 0.01 -17.99 2.97
CA LEU A 58 -0.72 -18.59 1.85
C LEU A 58 -2.10 -19.11 2.25
N GLN A 59 -2.22 -19.72 3.45
CA GLN A 59 -3.47 -20.29 3.91
C GLN A 59 -4.50 -19.20 4.24
N SER A 60 -4.08 -18.20 5.01
CA SER A 60 -4.94 -17.07 5.39
C SER A 60 -5.41 -16.28 4.18
N PHE A 61 -4.53 -16.03 3.20
CA PHE A 61 -4.88 -15.29 1.99
C PHE A 61 -5.79 -16.11 1.07
N SER A 62 -5.58 -17.43 0.95
CA SER A 62 -6.47 -18.31 0.19
C SER A 62 -7.89 -18.32 0.77
N ALA A 63 -8.02 -18.45 2.10
CA ALA A 63 -9.31 -18.41 2.78
C ALA A 63 -10.03 -17.05 2.61
N ALA A 64 -9.28 -15.95 2.70
CA ALA A 64 -9.78 -14.60 2.46
C ALA A 64 -10.20 -14.38 1.00
N ALA A 65 -9.48 -14.98 0.04
CA ALA A 65 -9.79 -14.90 -1.38
C ALA A 65 -11.10 -15.61 -1.71
N ALA A 66 -11.32 -16.80 -1.15
CA ALA A 66 -12.47 -17.65 -1.42
C ALA A 66 -13.78 -17.10 -0.83
N SER A 67 -13.74 -16.60 0.42
CA SER A 67 -14.96 -16.23 1.16
C SER A 67 -15.20 -14.73 1.26
N SER A 68 -14.14 -13.91 1.25
CA SER A 68 -14.19 -12.49 1.65
C SER A 68 -14.93 -12.23 2.99
N ALA A 69 -15.05 -13.26 3.83
CA ALA A 69 -15.78 -13.19 5.09
C ALA A 69 -15.00 -12.35 6.11
N PRO A 70 -15.68 -11.63 7.03
CA PRO A 70 -15.01 -10.79 8.02
C PRO A 70 -13.95 -11.53 8.84
N ALA A 71 -14.21 -12.77 9.25
CA ALA A 71 -13.27 -13.58 10.03
C ALA A 71 -11.97 -13.88 9.28
N ALA A 72 -12.05 -14.22 7.98
CA ALA A 72 -10.87 -14.50 7.17
C ALA A 72 -10.02 -13.24 6.93
N LEU A 73 -10.67 -12.08 6.73
CA LEU A 73 -9.98 -10.80 6.61
C LEU A 73 -9.34 -10.36 7.93
N ALA A 74 -9.97 -10.65 9.08
CA ALA A 74 -9.41 -10.38 10.39
C ALA A 74 -8.14 -11.22 10.65
N GLN A 75 -8.14 -12.50 10.26
CA GLN A 75 -6.95 -13.36 10.37
C GLN A 75 -5.77 -12.79 9.57
N VAL A 76 -6.01 -12.38 8.31
CA VAL A 76 -4.98 -11.72 7.49
C VAL A 76 -4.50 -10.43 8.14
N THR A 77 -5.41 -9.63 8.69
CA THR A 77 -5.07 -8.37 9.37
C THR A 77 -4.15 -8.61 10.57
N GLU A 78 -4.46 -9.62 11.38
CA GLU A 78 -3.65 -9.95 12.55
C GLU A 78 -2.26 -10.46 12.17
N SER A 79 -2.17 -11.37 11.19
CA SER A 79 -0.88 -11.87 10.71
C SER A 79 -0.04 -10.78 10.03
N ALA A 80 -0.69 -9.81 9.40
CA ALA A 80 -0.02 -8.73 8.67
C ALA A 80 0.35 -7.53 9.56
N ARG A 81 -0.14 -7.46 10.81
CA ARG A 81 -0.04 -6.27 11.66
C ARG A 81 1.40 -5.97 12.06
N ILE A 82 1.78 -4.71 11.88
CA ILE A 82 3.01 -4.12 12.43
C ILE A 82 2.60 -3.17 13.55
N GLN A 83 2.80 -3.58 14.80
CA GLN A 83 2.29 -2.84 15.96
C GLN A 83 2.74 -1.37 15.99
N GLU A 84 3.99 -1.10 15.64
CA GLU A 84 4.55 0.25 15.68
C GLU A 84 4.07 1.13 14.52
N ALA A 85 3.54 0.55 13.44
CA ALA A 85 3.00 1.33 12.32
C ALA A 85 1.75 2.12 12.72
N GLY A 86 1.02 1.65 13.74
CA GLY A 86 -0.12 2.38 14.32
C GLY A 86 0.25 3.69 15.03
N HIS A 87 1.52 3.92 15.34
CA HIS A 87 2.02 5.17 15.92
C HIS A 87 2.45 6.20 14.87
N LEU A 88 2.54 5.82 13.59
CA LEU A 88 2.83 6.77 12.54
C LEU A 88 1.60 7.64 12.30
N ARG A 89 1.81 8.94 12.14
CA ARG A 89 0.77 9.87 11.74
C ARG A 89 1.12 10.42 10.36
N CYS A 90 0.29 10.13 9.38
CA CYS A 90 0.44 10.64 8.02
C CYS A 90 -0.31 11.97 7.84
N SER A 91 0.28 12.83 7.01
CA SER A 91 -0.36 13.98 6.40
C SER A 91 -1.31 13.56 5.27
N GLY A 92 -2.17 14.49 4.83
CA GLY A 92 -3.03 14.28 3.67
C GLY A 92 -2.24 14.03 2.38
N ALA A 93 -1.07 14.66 2.21
CA ALA A 93 -0.21 14.47 1.04
C ALA A 93 0.37 13.04 0.98
N GLU A 94 0.78 12.50 2.13
CA GLU A 94 1.26 11.11 2.21
C GLU A 94 0.15 10.11 1.91
N ILE A 95 -1.04 10.29 2.48
CA ILE A 95 -2.21 9.46 2.16
C ILE A 95 -2.57 9.54 0.67
N GLY A 96 -2.59 10.76 0.10
CA GLY A 96 -2.85 10.98 -1.32
C GLY A 96 -1.87 10.24 -2.22
N ARG A 97 -0.58 10.19 -1.84
CA ARG A 97 0.46 9.44 -2.56
C ARG A 97 0.16 7.94 -2.60
N PHE A 98 -0.22 7.34 -1.48
CA PHE A 98 -0.61 5.92 -1.45
C PHE A 98 -1.84 5.64 -2.31
N ILE A 99 -2.84 6.53 -2.29
CA ILE A 99 -4.03 6.39 -3.15
C ILE A 99 -3.65 6.45 -4.63
N ALA A 100 -2.75 7.36 -5.02
CA ALA A 100 -2.23 7.42 -6.38
C ALA A 100 -1.46 6.13 -6.75
N MET A 101 -0.65 5.62 -5.83
CA MET A 101 0.16 4.41 -6.01
C MET A 101 -0.69 3.14 -6.21
N LEU A 102 -1.93 3.08 -5.71
CA LEU A 102 -2.87 1.99 -6.02
C LEU A 102 -3.21 1.88 -7.51
N ARG A 103 -2.97 2.94 -8.29
CA ARG A 103 -3.17 2.98 -9.75
C ARG A 103 -1.87 2.81 -10.55
N ASN A 104 -0.73 2.64 -9.89
CA ASN A 104 0.58 2.59 -10.52
C ASN A 104 0.70 1.39 -11.50
N PRO A 105 1.40 1.47 -12.64
CA PRO A 105 1.58 0.32 -13.53
C PRO A 105 2.27 -0.88 -12.86
N PHE A 106 3.17 -0.65 -11.91
CA PHE A 106 3.86 -1.71 -11.17
C PHE A 106 2.98 -2.30 -10.07
N SER A 107 2.60 -3.56 -10.24
CA SER A 107 1.76 -4.33 -9.31
C SER A 107 2.33 -4.38 -7.88
N ILE A 108 3.65 -4.47 -7.75
CA ILE A 108 4.37 -4.48 -6.48
C ILE A 108 4.14 -3.19 -5.69
N LEU A 109 4.10 -2.04 -6.36
CA LEU A 109 3.83 -0.77 -5.71
C LEU A 109 2.36 -0.67 -5.27
N LYS A 110 1.42 -1.23 -6.04
CA LYS A 110 0.02 -1.34 -5.59
C LYS A 110 -0.09 -2.17 -4.31
N ALA A 111 0.59 -3.32 -4.26
CA ALA A 111 0.59 -4.20 -3.09
C ALA A 111 1.19 -3.50 -1.86
N CYS A 112 2.33 -2.81 -2.04
CA CYS A 112 2.96 -2.03 -0.97
C CYS A 112 2.06 -0.89 -0.47
N ALA A 113 1.41 -0.15 -1.37
CA ALA A 113 0.47 0.91 -1.01
C ALA A 113 -0.73 0.37 -0.25
N ALA A 114 -1.35 -0.72 -0.73
CA ALA A 114 -2.47 -1.35 -0.06
C ALA A 114 -2.06 -1.88 1.33
N PHE A 115 -0.89 -2.49 1.45
CA PHE A 115 -0.34 -2.93 2.73
C PHE A 115 -0.11 -1.77 3.71
N ALA A 116 0.48 -0.67 3.26
CA ALA A 116 0.69 0.51 4.09
C ALA A 116 -0.63 1.10 4.61
N LEU A 117 -1.61 1.26 3.70
CA LEU A 117 -2.95 1.73 4.06
C LEU A 117 -3.67 0.79 5.03
N LEU A 118 -3.45 -0.53 4.90
CA LEU A 118 -3.93 -1.50 5.89
C LEU A 118 -3.36 -1.14 7.25
N GLN A 119 -2.03 -1.04 7.38
CA GLN A 119 -1.37 -0.74 8.67
C GLN A 119 -1.90 0.55 9.31
N PHE A 120 -2.14 1.58 8.51
CA PHE A 120 -2.60 2.89 8.98
C PHE A 120 -4.06 2.93 9.41
N THR A 121 -4.87 1.98 8.97
CA THR A 121 -6.32 1.97 9.21
C THR A 121 -6.78 0.87 10.13
N ILE A 122 -5.88 0.00 10.60
CA ILE A 122 -6.22 -1.08 11.54
C ILE A 122 -6.96 -0.48 12.76
N PRO A 123 -8.17 -0.97 13.08
CA PRO A 123 -8.91 -0.56 14.26
C PRO A 123 -8.11 -0.72 15.55
N GLY A 124 -8.26 0.24 16.46
CA GLY A 124 -7.51 0.31 17.72
C GLY A 124 -6.09 0.89 17.60
N SER A 125 -5.60 1.21 16.39
CA SER A 125 -4.33 1.95 16.25
C SER A 125 -4.49 3.44 16.58
N ARG A 126 -3.44 4.06 17.13
CA ARG A 126 -3.47 5.43 17.70
C ARG A 126 -4.00 6.49 16.74
N HIS A 127 -3.71 6.34 15.44
CA HIS A 127 -4.09 7.32 14.41
C HIS A 127 -5.07 6.75 13.37
N ALA A 128 -5.73 5.61 13.66
CA ALA A 128 -6.61 4.91 12.71
C ALA A 128 -7.71 5.84 12.15
N LEU A 129 -8.46 6.49 13.04
CA LEU A 129 -9.58 7.36 12.67
C LEU A 129 -9.13 8.58 11.85
N HIS A 130 -7.98 9.15 12.19
CA HIS A 130 -7.36 10.25 11.44
C HIS A 130 -7.04 9.82 10.00
N HIS A 131 -6.38 8.66 9.82
CA HIS A 131 -6.09 8.14 8.48
C HIS A 131 -7.34 7.73 7.71
N ALA A 132 -8.33 7.14 8.38
CA ALA A 132 -9.60 6.78 7.78
C ALA A 132 -10.33 8.03 7.25
N THR A 133 -10.34 9.12 8.02
CA THR A 133 -10.90 10.42 7.63
C THR A 133 -10.17 10.99 6.42
N LEU A 134 -8.82 11.00 6.43
CA LEU A 134 -8.03 11.45 5.28
C LEU A 134 -8.32 10.64 4.01
N LEU A 135 -8.43 9.31 4.13
CA LEU A 135 -8.76 8.42 3.02
C LEU A 135 -10.16 8.70 2.45
N GLN A 136 -11.15 8.91 3.31
CA GLN A 136 -12.51 9.25 2.88
C GLN A 136 -12.55 10.60 2.15
N ASN A 137 -11.94 11.63 2.73
CA ASN A 137 -11.87 12.97 2.14
C ASN A 137 -11.17 12.98 0.78
N ALA A 138 -10.17 12.09 0.60
CA ALA A 138 -9.46 11.92 -0.66
C ALA A 138 -10.19 11.00 -1.68
N GLY A 139 -11.40 10.53 -1.38
CA GLY A 139 -12.16 9.65 -2.27
C GLY A 139 -11.56 8.25 -2.44
N ALA A 140 -10.75 7.79 -1.48
CA ALA A 140 -10.07 6.49 -1.53
C ALA A 140 -11.00 5.29 -1.70
N PRO A 141 -12.24 5.23 -1.14
CA PRO A 141 -13.10 4.06 -1.28
C PRO A 141 -13.32 3.62 -2.73
N ARG A 142 -13.44 4.56 -3.67
CA ARG A 142 -13.59 4.23 -5.11
C ARG A 142 -12.35 3.52 -5.66
N VAL A 143 -11.16 4.01 -5.29
CA VAL A 143 -9.87 3.47 -5.76
C VAL A 143 -9.61 2.10 -5.16
N LEU A 144 -9.88 1.95 -3.86
CA LEU A 144 -9.73 0.69 -3.15
C LEU A 144 -10.67 -0.39 -3.69
N ARG A 145 -11.93 -0.05 -4.04
CA ARG A 145 -12.85 -1.00 -4.69
C ARG A 145 -12.30 -1.47 -6.04
N ALA A 146 -11.78 -0.55 -6.86
CA ALA A 146 -11.16 -0.90 -8.13
C ALA A 146 -9.92 -1.80 -7.93
N ALA A 147 -9.07 -1.49 -6.95
CA ALA A 147 -7.90 -2.31 -6.61
C ALA A 147 -8.30 -3.72 -6.11
N ALA A 148 -9.32 -3.82 -5.26
CA ALA A 148 -9.84 -5.08 -4.73
C ALA A 148 -10.47 -5.99 -5.80
N ALA A 149 -11.01 -5.40 -6.87
CA ALA A 149 -11.68 -6.08 -7.98
C ALA A 149 -10.79 -6.32 -9.20
N ALA A 150 -9.57 -5.76 -9.23
CA ALA A 150 -8.68 -5.87 -10.38
C ALA A 150 -8.30 -7.34 -10.66
N ALA A 151 -8.64 -7.82 -11.86
CA ALA A 151 -8.42 -9.21 -12.26
C ALA A 151 -6.92 -9.57 -12.34
N THR A 152 -6.09 -8.63 -12.76
CA THR A 152 -4.64 -8.81 -12.98
C THR A 152 -3.78 -8.33 -11.80
N ALA A 153 -4.39 -7.85 -10.71
CA ALA A 153 -3.65 -7.44 -9.53
C ALA A 153 -3.17 -8.65 -8.72
N PRO A 154 -2.01 -8.55 -8.04
CA PRO A 154 -1.57 -9.56 -7.08
C PRO A 154 -2.63 -9.81 -6.02
N LEU A 155 -2.68 -11.04 -5.51
CA LEU A 155 -3.67 -11.44 -4.51
C LEU A 155 -3.56 -10.55 -3.27
N GLU A 156 -2.35 -10.21 -2.87
CA GLU A 156 -2.03 -9.39 -1.71
C GLU A 156 -2.67 -8.02 -1.81
N ALA A 157 -2.46 -7.34 -2.94
CA ALA A 157 -3.04 -6.02 -3.18
C ALA A 157 -4.57 -6.04 -3.09
N LYS A 158 -5.20 -7.10 -3.61
CA LYS A 158 -6.66 -7.25 -3.59
C LYS A 158 -7.19 -7.47 -2.18
N ILE A 159 -6.57 -8.38 -1.42
CA ILE A 159 -6.99 -8.69 -0.05
C ILE A 159 -6.76 -7.49 0.87
N PHE A 160 -5.60 -6.85 0.80
CA PHE A 160 -5.33 -5.65 1.60
C PHE A 160 -6.30 -4.52 1.27
N ALA A 161 -6.62 -4.28 -0.01
CA ALA A 161 -7.62 -3.27 -0.37
C ALA A 161 -9.01 -3.57 0.20
N ARG A 162 -9.43 -4.85 0.25
CA ARG A 162 -10.69 -5.26 0.91
C ARG A 162 -10.67 -4.99 2.41
N ILE A 163 -9.55 -5.28 3.07
CA ILE A 163 -9.36 -5.01 4.50
C ILE A 163 -9.45 -3.51 4.76
N VAL A 164 -8.76 -2.68 3.98
CA VAL A 164 -8.82 -1.21 4.14
C VAL A 164 -10.26 -0.72 3.98
N LEU A 165 -11.02 -1.21 2.99
CA LEU A 165 -12.44 -0.85 2.84
C LEU A 165 -13.26 -1.18 4.09
N ARG A 166 -13.06 -2.37 4.68
CA ARG A 166 -13.73 -2.76 5.93
C ARG A 166 -13.33 -1.88 7.11
N ASN A 167 -12.05 -1.53 7.20
CA ASN A 167 -11.59 -0.60 8.23
C ASN A 167 -12.27 0.77 8.08
N LEU A 168 -12.39 1.29 6.86
CA LEU A 168 -13.08 2.56 6.62
C LEU A 168 -14.56 2.49 7.02
N GLU A 169 -15.26 1.40 6.72
CA GLU A 169 -16.64 1.16 7.14
C GLU A 169 -16.76 1.13 8.68
N HIS A 170 -15.83 0.46 9.36
CA HIS A 170 -15.78 0.39 10.82
C HIS A 170 -15.63 1.78 11.46
N HIS A 171 -14.67 2.58 10.97
CA HIS A 171 -14.43 3.95 11.47
C HIS A 171 -15.55 4.95 11.14
N GLN A 172 -16.45 4.64 10.20
CA GLN A 172 -17.66 5.45 9.97
C GLN A 172 -18.76 5.20 11.01
N THR A 173 -18.78 4.00 11.59
CA THR A 173 -19.80 3.60 12.57
C THR A 173 -19.42 3.95 14.00
N GLU A 174 -18.14 4.22 14.28
CA GLU A 174 -17.71 4.70 15.60
C GLU A 174 -18.07 6.19 15.76
N PRO A 175 -18.85 6.56 16.80
CA PRO A 175 -19.14 7.96 17.07
C PRO A 175 -17.84 8.68 17.42
N SER A 176 -17.65 9.88 16.87
CA SER A 176 -16.61 10.80 17.33
C SER A 176 -16.95 11.24 18.74
N ILE A 177 -16.32 10.63 19.74
CA ILE A 177 -16.43 11.03 21.16
C ILE A 177 -15.53 12.25 21.40
#